data_AF-A0A9P8B8S1-F1
#
_entry.id   AF-A0A9P8B8S1-F1
#
_cell.length_a   1.000
_cell.length_b   1.000
_cell.length_c   1.000
_cell.angle_alpha   90.00
_cell.angle_beta   90.00
_cell.angle_gamma   90.00
#
_symmetry.space_group_name_H-M   'P 1'
#
loop_
_entity.id
_entity.type
_entity.pdbx_description
1 polymer ?
#
loop_
_entity_poly.entity_id
_entity_poly.type
_entity_poly.pdbx_seq_one_letter_code
_entity_poly.pdbx_strand_id
1 'polypeptide(L)'
;MATASVEELYNAILQTRTADPSAIRSTEAALQELVTKCKGVLLGLQTIAITPSLDLSARQLAIIQAKNATPLQWKSKAKTAEEDLPIMRRNMLQLVDEPDAVIAKNNEAMAAKAVRLDYPVRWPSAFTDITNVIQSSFHARLASASPDDATLLRSRRSLSLLNAVSKEITSMKSPLGTQLNTKALAELYPFLSQLVPQTSSQVQNVLNVSTINNAITAHDIEVCRLSWKCWFRVMIWAWSKTRKWTPEEEQALWTFFSAASSQLHLLWGYRSNVVQAIAATSNPNPHALQCLEILTKQTKAFGKAFRRMQQHSISRFVKLPGCNALVLSFWGKVVEAANAAPDLVTDEFTSIHPVRLVVQSMAIFKESLAQWSPKKAGSVMEIDAPIEVLSREFVTEAVSILVTRFIPLKPADLERWQDDPEEFLNTDDKESEQWEFDIRVRIIM
;
A
#
# COMPACT_ATOMS: atom_id res chain seq x y z
N MET A 1 -23.70 4.68 35.30
CA MET A 1 -23.96 4.49 33.85
C MET A 1 -24.46 3.06 33.69
N ALA A 2 -25.55 2.82 32.96
CA ALA A 2 -26.12 1.47 32.81
C ALA A 2 -25.15 0.56 32.03
N THR A 3 -25.14 -0.74 32.31
CA THR A 3 -24.35 -1.73 31.56
C THR A 3 -25.29 -2.45 30.60
N ALA A 4 -24.99 -2.39 29.30
CA ALA A 4 -25.78 -3.14 28.31
C ALA A 4 -25.30 -4.59 28.28
N SER A 5 -26.22 -5.55 28.35
CA SER A 5 -25.86 -6.96 28.20
C SER A 5 -25.57 -7.30 26.73
N VAL A 6 -24.82 -8.38 26.49
CA VAL A 6 -24.56 -8.86 25.11
C VAL A 6 -25.87 -9.21 24.41
N GLU A 7 -26.81 -9.80 25.14
CA GLU A 7 -28.13 -10.17 24.63
C GLU A 7 -28.98 -8.94 24.27
N GLU A 8 -28.96 -7.89 25.11
CA GLU A 8 -29.66 -6.63 24.83
C GLU A 8 -29.12 -5.95 23.56
N LEU A 9 -27.79 -5.88 23.42
CA LEU A 9 -27.15 -5.34 22.22
C LEU A 9 -27.47 -6.17 20.98
N TYR A 10 -27.48 -7.50 21.10
CA TYR A 10 -27.80 -8.39 20.00
C TYR A 10 -29.26 -8.23 19.56
N ASN A 11 -30.20 -8.18 20.49
CA ASN A 11 -31.61 -7.98 20.21
C ASN A 11 -31.88 -6.62 19.54
N ALA A 12 -31.22 -5.55 20.00
CA ALA A 12 -31.32 -4.23 19.35
C ALA A 12 -30.77 -4.22 17.91
N ILE A 13 -29.69 -4.97 17.65
CA ILE A 13 -29.14 -5.18 16.32
C ILE A 13 -30.14 -5.94 15.42
N LEU A 14 -30.77 -7.00 15.94
CA LEU A 14 -31.77 -7.75 15.20
C LEU A 14 -32.99 -6.88 14.86
N GLN A 15 -33.50 -6.10 15.82
CA GLN A 15 -34.62 -5.18 15.60
C GLN A 15 -34.31 -4.13 14.54
N THR A 16 -33.08 -3.60 14.49
CA THR A 16 -32.68 -2.65 13.45
C THR A 16 -32.77 -3.26 12.05
N ARG A 17 -32.58 -4.57 11.95
CA ARG A 17 -32.55 -5.29 10.67
C ARG A 17 -33.91 -5.82 10.23
N THR A 18 -34.77 -6.17 11.16
CA THR A 18 -36.12 -6.69 10.88
C THR A 18 -37.19 -5.60 10.87
N ALA A 19 -36.82 -4.35 11.19
CA ALA A 19 -37.75 -3.23 11.21
C ALA A 19 -38.31 -2.91 9.82
N ASP A 20 -39.61 -2.63 9.78
CA ASP A 20 -40.28 -2.07 8.61
C ASP A 20 -39.65 -0.71 8.22
N PRO A 21 -39.72 -0.29 6.94
CA PRO A 21 -39.13 0.97 6.48
C PRO A 21 -39.53 2.22 7.29
N SER A 22 -40.73 2.21 7.89
CA SER A 22 -41.20 3.29 8.77
C SER A 22 -40.53 3.31 10.15
N ALA A 23 -40.03 2.17 10.63
CA ALA A 23 -39.46 1.98 11.97
C ALA A 23 -37.93 1.95 12.00
N ILE A 24 -37.24 1.74 10.85
CA ILE A 24 -35.77 1.66 10.75
C ILE A 24 -35.07 2.84 11.45
N ARG A 25 -35.53 4.08 11.22
CA ARG A 25 -34.91 5.25 11.86
C ARG A 25 -35.02 5.22 13.38
N SER A 26 -36.14 4.74 13.91
CA SER A 26 -36.38 4.65 15.35
C SER A 26 -35.53 3.54 15.99
N THR A 27 -35.42 2.39 15.33
CA THR A 27 -34.61 1.26 15.83
C THR A 27 -33.12 1.55 15.74
N GLU A 28 -32.66 2.23 14.68
CA GLU A 28 -31.29 2.76 14.59
C GLU A 28 -30.99 3.75 15.71
N ALA A 29 -31.92 4.68 16.00
CA ALA A 29 -31.75 5.64 17.08
C ALA A 29 -31.66 4.95 18.45
N ALA A 30 -32.49 3.94 18.70
CA ALA A 30 -32.45 3.14 19.93
C ALA A 30 -31.11 2.39 20.08
N LEU A 31 -30.61 1.77 18.99
CA LEU A 31 -29.28 1.14 19.00
C LEU A 31 -28.17 2.16 19.27
N GLN A 32 -28.23 3.35 18.64
CA GLN A 32 -27.25 4.41 18.90
C GLN A 32 -27.32 4.94 20.34
N GLU A 33 -28.50 4.98 20.93
CA GLU A 33 -28.69 5.35 22.33
C GLU A 33 -28.01 4.33 23.25
N LEU A 34 -28.24 3.03 23.06
CA LEU A 34 -27.56 1.97 23.81
C LEU A 34 -26.05 2.07 23.64
N VAL A 35 -25.59 2.19 22.39
CA VAL A 35 -24.15 2.31 22.08
C VAL A 35 -23.57 3.50 22.82
N THR A 36 -24.24 4.65 22.83
CA THR A 36 -23.67 5.89 23.39
C THR A 36 -23.77 5.96 24.91
N LYS A 37 -24.85 5.45 25.51
CA LYS A 37 -25.19 5.66 26.93
C LYS A 37 -24.83 4.50 27.86
N CYS A 38 -24.45 3.33 27.33
CA CYS A 38 -24.12 2.17 28.16
C CYS A 38 -22.62 1.92 28.32
N LYS A 39 -22.23 1.30 29.44
CA LYS A 39 -20.89 0.75 29.70
C LYS A 39 -20.80 -0.66 29.10
N GLY A 40 -19.59 -1.09 28.72
CA GLY A 40 -19.30 -2.46 28.25
C GLY A 40 -19.65 -2.70 26.79
N VAL A 41 -20.15 -1.68 26.08
CA VAL A 41 -20.65 -1.77 24.71
C VAL A 41 -19.59 -2.29 23.74
N LEU A 42 -18.36 -1.77 23.79
CA LEU A 42 -17.33 -2.18 22.83
C LEU A 42 -17.01 -3.68 22.95
N LEU A 43 -16.87 -4.20 24.16
CA LEU A 43 -16.63 -5.62 24.39
C LEU A 43 -17.86 -6.45 23.99
N GLY A 44 -19.07 -6.02 24.35
CA GLY A 44 -20.31 -6.71 23.99
C GLY A 44 -20.51 -6.83 22.47
N LEU A 45 -20.29 -5.75 21.72
CA LEU A 45 -20.37 -5.77 20.26
C LEU A 45 -19.29 -6.65 19.62
N GLN A 46 -18.08 -6.67 20.20
CA GLN A 46 -17.02 -7.56 19.72
C GLN A 46 -17.33 -9.03 20.01
N THR A 47 -17.94 -9.34 21.17
CA THR A 47 -18.44 -10.68 21.51
C THR A 47 -19.50 -11.15 20.53
N ILE A 48 -20.42 -10.27 20.10
CA ILE A 48 -21.37 -10.62 19.03
C ILE A 48 -20.61 -10.91 17.73
N ALA A 49 -19.71 -10.02 17.31
CA ALA A 49 -18.96 -10.17 16.06
C ALA A 49 -18.13 -11.48 15.98
N ILE A 50 -17.52 -11.89 17.10
CA ILE A 50 -16.64 -13.06 17.15
C ILE A 50 -17.38 -14.39 17.26
N THR A 51 -18.65 -14.39 17.67
CA THR A 51 -19.43 -15.62 17.88
C THR A 51 -19.95 -16.17 16.54
N PRO A 52 -19.41 -17.29 16.02
CA PRO A 52 -19.72 -17.75 14.67
C PRO A 52 -21.14 -18.31 14.51
N SER A 53 -21.77 -18.73 15.61
CA SER A 53 -23.14 -19.28 15.63
C SER A 53 -24.23 -18.22 15.48
N LEU A 54 -23.89 -16.93 15.58
CA LEU A 54 -24.85 -15.84 15.40
C LEU A 54 -25.00 -15.49 13.92
N ASP A 55 -26.12 -14.85 13.58
CA ASP A 55 -26.40 -14.41 12.21
C ASP A 55 -25.29 -13.49 11.66
N LEU A 56 -24.79 -13.82 10.45
CA LEU A 56 -23.64 -13.13 9.84
C LEU A 56 -23.84 -11.62 9.76
N SER A 57 -25.00 -11.18 9.30
CA SER A 57 -25.32 -9.77 9.13
C SER A 57 -25.49 -9.04 10.47
N ALA A 58 -25.90 -9.72 11.53
CA ALA A 58 -25.86 -9.17 12.88
C ALA A 58 -24.41 -9.00 13.37
N ARG A 59 -23.54 -9.99 13.13
CA ARG A 59 -22.10 -9.93 13.43
C ARG A 59 -21.41 -8.78 12.67
N GLN A 60 -21.74 -8.60 11.39
CA GLN A 60 -21.26 -7.50 10.55
C GLN A 60 -21.67 -6.13 11.11
N LEU A 61 -22.96 -5.94 11.47
CA LEU A 61 -23.42 -4.69 12.06
C LEU A 61 -22.74 -4.42 13.43
N ALA A 62 -22.58 -5.46 14.25
CA ALA A 62 -21.93 -5.34 15.55
C ALA A 62 -20.50 -4.79 15.45
N ILE A 63 -19.66 -5.35 14.56
CA ILE A 63 -18.28 -4.87 14.41
C ILE A 63 -18.22 -3.47 13.78
N ILE A 64 -19.18 -3.11 12.94
CA ILE A 64 -19.29 -1.76 12.36
C ILE A 64 -19.55 -0.75 13.49
N GLN A 65 -20.51 -1.04 14.37
CA GLN A 65 -20.81 -0.22 15.54
C GLN A 65 -19.60 -0.14 16.48
N ALA A 66 -18.93 -1.27 16.77
CA ALA A 66 -17.77 -1.30 17.65
C ALA A 66 -16.62 -0.42 17.13
N LYS A 67 -16.28 -0.57 15.84
CA LYS A 67 -15.27 0.27 15.16
C LYS A 67 -15.62 1.76 15.20
N ASN A 68 -16.89 2.11 15.02
CA ASN A 68 -17.34 3.50 15.03
C ASN A 68 -17.31 4.11 16.44
N ALA A 69 -17.70 3.35 17.46
CA ALA A 69 -17.69 3.80 18.85
C ALA A 69 -16.29 3.88 19.49
N THR A 70 -15.32 3.13 18.96
CA THR A 70 -13.96 3.01 19.51
C THR A 70 -13.28 4.36 19.83
N PRO A 71 -13.22 5.37 18.94
CA PRO A 71 -12.52 6.62 19.23
C PRO A 71 -13.05 7.37 20.47
N LEU A 72 -14.34 7.27 20.75
CA LEU A 72 -15.00 7.98 21.85
C LEU A 72 -15.01 7.17 23.14
N GLN A 73 -15.11 5.84 23.06
CA GLN A 73 -15.33 5.00 24.24
C GLN A 73 -14.05 4.38 24.79
N TRP A 74 -13.08 4.06 23.95
CA TRP A 74 -11.92 3.25 24.32
C TRP A 74 -11.11 3.81 25.51
N LYS A 75 -10.95 5.14 25.59
CA LYS A 75 -10.23 5.81 26.70
C LYS A 75 -11.15 6.23 27.86
N SER A 76 -12.46 6.08 27.72
CA SER A 76 -13.41 6.49 28.74
C SER A 76 -13.54 5.41 29.81
N LYS A 77 -12.92 5.62 30.98
CA LYS A 77 -13.06 4.71 32.14
C LYS A 77 -14.51 4.50 32.60
N ALA A 78 -15.39 5.45 32.28
CA ALA A 78 -16.83 5.33 32.55
C ALA A 78 -17.53 4.33 31.62
N LYS A 79 -17.00 4.11 30.40
CA LYS A 79 -17.63 3.28 29.35
C LYS A 79 -16.90 1.96 29.09
N THR A 80 -15.57 1.96 29.18
CA THR A 80 -14.73 0.78 28.96
C THR A 80 -13.91 0.53 30.22
N ALA A 81 -14.08 -0.65 30.81
CA ALA A 81 -13.35 -1.02 32.01
C ALA A 81 -11.90 -1.40 31.65
N GLU A 82 -10.94 -1.20 32.56
CA GLU A 82 -9.54 -1.52 32.28
C GLU A 82 -9.33 -3.03 32.13
N GLU A 83 -10.11 -3.82 32.86
CA GLU A 83 -10.15 -5.29 32.82
C GLU A 83 -10.67 -5.85 31.48
N ASP A 84 -11.46 -5.08 30.72
CA ASP A 84 -12.00 -5.49 29.43
C ASP A 84 -10.94 -5.40 28.31
N LEU A 85 -9.98 -4.49 28.44
CA LEU A 85 -9.04 -4.15 27.37
C LEU A 85 -8.16 -5.34 26.95
N PRO A 86 -7.58 -6.16 27.84
CA PRO A 86 -6.85 -7.36 27.44
C PRO A 86 -7.71 -8.34 26.63
N ILE A 87 -8.98 -8.53 27.02
CA ILE A 87 -9.92 -9.40 26.32
C ILE A 87 -10.17 -8.84 24.91
N MET A 88 -10.43 -7.55 24.82
CA MET A 88 -10.71 -6.90 23.54
C MET A 88 -9.53 -6.98 22.57
N ARG A 89 -8.30 -6.78 23.07
CA ARG A 89 -7.06 -6.90 22.29
C ARG A 89 -6.85 -8.33 21.79
N ARG A 90 -7.07 -9.33 22.64
CA ARG A 90 -7.02 -10.75 22.25
C ARG A 90 -8.04 -11.06 21.15
N ASN A 91 -9.28 -10.58 21.32
CA ASN A 91 -10.35 -10.77 20.33
C ASN A 91 -10.00 -10.12 18.98
N MET A 92 -9.31 -8.97 18.97
CA MET A 92 -8.84 -8.33 17.73
C MET A 92 -7.85 -9.21 16.96
N LEU A 93 -6.93 -9.87 17.69
CA LEU A 93 -5.96 -10.79 17.09
C LEU A 93 -6.62 -12.10 16.64
N GLN A 94 -7.63 -12.59 17.35
CA GLN A 94 -8.40 -13.77 16.93
C GLN A 94 -9.24 -13.49 15.68
N LEU A 95 -9.84 -12.30 15.55
CA LEU A 95 -10.61 -11.88 14.37
C LEU A 95 -9.73 -11.68 13.11
N VAL A 96 -8.42 -11.91 13.18
CA VAL A 96 -7.56 -12.08 11.98
C VAL A 96 -7.95 -13.35 11.21
N ASP A 97 -8.44 -14.37 11.91
CA ASP A 97 -8.89 -15.65 11.36
C ASP A 97 -10.33 -15.58 10.81
N GLU A 98 -10.98 -14.41 10.84
CA GLU A 98 -12.36 -14.24 10.42
C GLU A 98 -12.52 -14.38 8.88
N PRO A 99 -13.34 -15.34 8.40
CA PRO A 99 -13.56 -15.53 6.97
C PRO A 99 -14.32 -14.37 6.31
N ASP A 100 -15.27 -13.74 7.01
CA ASP A 100 -16.05 -12.65 6.46
C ASP A 100 -15.20 -11.39 6.27
N ALA A 101 -15.11 -10.91 5.02
CA ALA A 101 -14.27 -9.78 4.67
C ALA A 101 -14.74 -8.46 5.28
N VAL A 102 -16.04 -8.29 5.54
CA VAL A 102 -16.60 -7.09 6.17
C VAL A 102 -16.19 -7.08 7.65
N ILE A 103 -16.33 -8.21 8.34
CA ILE A 103 -15.95 -8.31 9.75
C ILE A 103 -14.45 -8.08 9.90
N ALA A 104 -13.63 -8.80 9.14
CA ALA A 104 -12.17 -8.67 9.18
C ALA A 104 -11.70 -7.23 8.93
N LYS A 105 -12.24 -6.54 7.90
CA LYS A 105 -11.84 -5.17 7.55
C LYS A 105 -12.25 -4.15 8.63
N ASN A 106 -13.41 -4.31 9.25
CA ASN A 106 -13.83 -3.45 10.36
C ASN A 106 -13.00 -3.72 11.62
N ASN A 107 -12.64 -4.98 11.89
CA ASN A 107 -11.71 -5.35 12.95
C ASN A 107 -10.32 -4.75 12.74
N GLU A 108 -9.75 -4.85 11.53
CA GLU A 108 -8.46 -4.22 11.16
C GLU A 108 -8.47 -2.71 11.50
N ALA A 109 -9.54 -1.99 11.17
CA ALA A 109 -9.69 -0.57 11.47
C ALA A 109 -9.90 -0.28 12.97
N MET A 110 -10.64 -1.14 13.68
CA MET A 110 -10.85 -1.03 15.12
C MET A 110 -9.52 -1.24 15.88
N ALA A 111 -8.77 -2.29 15.52
CA ALA A 111 -7.47 -2.60 16.09
C ALA A 111 -6.45 -1.48 15.82
N ALA A 112 -6.41 -0.92 14.61
CA ALA A 112 -5.56 0.21 14.28
C ALA A 112 -5.82 1.43 15.20
N LYS A 113 -7.11 1.76 15.42
CA LYS A 113 -7.50 2.83 16.36
C LYS A 113 -7.10 2.51 17.80
N ALA A 114 -7.29 1.27 18.25
CA ALA A 114 -6.91 0.84 19.58
C ALA A 114 -5.40 0.97 19.82
N VAL A 115 -4.56 0.50 18.88
CA VAL A 115 -3.10 0.64 18.95
C VAL A 115 -2.71 2.11 19.02
N ARG A 116 -3.28 2.97 18.17
CA ARG A 116 -3.02 4.43 18.23
C ARG A 116 -3.34 5.05 19.59
N LEU A 117 -4.36 4.55 20.27
CA LEU A 117 -4.79 5.09 21.55
C LEU A 117 -3.95 4.60 22.73
N ASP A 118 -3.48 3.34 22.67
CA ASP A 118 -2.85 2.66 23.81
C ASP A 118 -1.34 2.45 23.70
N TYR A 119 -0.78 2.36 22.50
CA TYR A 119 0.66 2.20 22.31
C TYR A 119 1.40 3.53 22.57
N PRO A 120 2.58 3.52 23.22
CA PRO A 120 3.30 2.37 23.78
C PRO A 120 2.98 2.08 25.26
N VAL A 121 2.14 2.90 25.91
CA VAL A 121 2.06 2.88 27.38
C VAL A 121 1.09 1.82 27.91
N ARG A 122 -0.15 1.80 27.40
CA ARG A 122 -1.21 0.89 27.84
C ARG A 122 -1.20 -0.44 27.11
N TRP A 123 -0.56 -0.50 25.94
CA TRP A 123 -0.33 -1.71 25.17
C TRP A 123 1.11 -1.73 24.61
N PRO A 124 2.12 -1.92 25.47
CA PRO A 124 3.52 -1.92 25.05
C PRO A 124 3.85 -3.04 24.07
N SER A 125 3.18 -4.19 24.18
CA SER A 125 3.40 -5.36 23.32
C SER A 125 2.68 -5.29 21.96
N ALA A 126 1.98 -4.20 21.62
CA ALA A 126 1.06 -4.17 20.48
C ALA A 126 1.69 -4.64 19.15
N PHE A 127 2.89 -4.13 18.82
CA PHE A 127 3.57 -4.55 17.60
C PHE A 127 4.12 -5.96 17.73
N THR A 128 4.74 -6.32 18.86
CA THR A 128 5.22 -7.69 19.13
C THR A 128 4.11 -8.74 18.97
N ASP A 129 2.92 -8.47 19.50
CA ASP A 129 1.76 -9.36 19.41
C ASP A 129 1.35 -9.56 17.94
N ILE A 130 1.30 -8.47 17.15
CA ILE A 130 0.98 -8.52 15.72
C ILE A 130 2.08 -9.24 14.92
N THR A 131 3.36 -8.96 15.18
CA THR A 131 4.48 -9.57 14.47
C THR A 131 4.60 -11.07 14.78
N ASN A 132 4.27 -11.49 16.01
CA ASN A 132 4.21 -12.90 16.37
C ASN A 132 3.14 -13.64 15.55
N VAL A 133 1.94 -13.05 15.41
CA VAL A 133 0.89 -13.63 14.56
C VAL A 133 1.36 -13.75 13.11
N ILE A 134 2.03 -12.73 12.56
CA ILE A 134 2.57 -12.76 11.20
C ILE A 134 3.62 -13.86 11.06
N GLN A 135 4.58 -13.95 11.98
CA GLN A 135 5.66 -14.92 11.92
C GLN A 135 5.12 -16.35 11.99
N SER A 136 4.23 -16.65 12.93
CA SER A 136 3.59 -17.97 13.03
C SER A 136 2.80 -18.32 11.77
N SER A 137 2.05 -17.37 11.21
CA SER A 137 1.24 -17.59 10.01
C SER A 137 2.10 -17.79 8.76
N PHE A 138 3.20 -17.04 8.63
CA PHE A 138 4.13 -17.18 7.53
C PHE A 138 4.90 -18.50 7.60
N HIS A 139 5.36 -18.89 8.79
CA HIS A 139 5.97 -20.21 8.99
C HIS A 139 5.01 -21.35 8.67
N ALA A 140 3.75 -21.27 9.11
CA ALA A 140 2.72 -22.27 8.78
C ALA A 140 2.47 -22.35 7.26
N ARG A 141 2.44 -21.20 6.57
CA ARG A 141 2.34 -21.15 5.10
C ARG A 141 3.52 -21.86 4.43
N LEU A 142 4.75 -21.65 4.89
CA LEU A 142 5.95 -22.26 4.29
C LEU A 142 6.12 -23.75 4.63
N ALA A 143 5.51 -24.23 5.72
CA ALA A 143 5.64 -25.62 6.17
C ALA A 143 4.93 -26.63 5.24
N SER A 144 4.01 -26.18 4.38
CA SER A 144 3.27 -27.03 3.45
C SER A 144 3.24 -26.43 2.04
N ALA A 145 3.46 -27.27 1.03
CA ALA A 145 3.24 -26.89 -0.37
C ALA A 145 1.75 -26.73 -0.71
N SER A 146 0.86 -27.34 0.08
CA SER A 146 -0.60 -27.30 -0.06
C SER A 146 -1.23 -26.93 1.30
N PRO A 147 -1.09 -25.67 1.74
CA PRO A 147 -1.67 -25.20 3.01
C PRO A 147 -3.20 -25.10 2.90
N ASP A 148 -3.88 -25.22 4.03
CA ASP A 148 -5.33 -24.98 4.11
C ASP A 148 -5.70 -23.49 3.93
N ASP A 149 -6.97 -23.23 3.59
CA ASP A 149 -7.49 -21.89 3.37
C ASP A 149 -7.37 -20.98 4.59
N ALA A 150 -7.44 -21.54 5.81
CA ALA A 150 -7.32 -20.78 7.04
C ALA A 150 -5.90 -20.22 7.22
N THR A 151 -4.89 -21.02 6.90
CA THR A 151 -3.47 -20.64 6.91
C THR A 151 -3.20 -19.54 5.89
N LEU A 152 -3.71 -19.69 4.66
CA LEU A 152 -3.63 -18.68 3.61
C LEU A 152 -4.36 -17.38 4.00
N LEU A 153 -5.53 -17.49 4.62
CA LEU A 153 -6.28 -16.33 5.08
C LEU A 153 -5.49 -15.57 6.15
N ARG A 154 -5.02 -16.28 7.18
CA ARG A 154 -4.32 -15.70 8.33
C ARG A 154 -3.01 -15.03 7.96
N SER A 155 -2.19 -15.64 7.09
CA SER A 155 -0.93 -15.05 6.62
C SER A 155 -1.16 -13.71 5.91
N ARG A 156 -2.21 -13.62 5.08
CA ARG A 156 -2.59 -12.39 4.37
C ARG A 156 -3.21 -11.34 5.31
N ARG A 157 -4.08 -11.76 6.23
CA ARG A 157 -4.83 -10.87 7.12
C ARG A 157 -3.95 -10.26 8.21
N SER A 158 -3.01 -11.02 8.75
CA SER A 158 -2.06 -10.52 9.75
C SER A 158 -1.18 -9.39 9.20
N LEU A 159 -0.68 -9.51 7.96
CA LEU A 159 0.02 -8.42 7.26
C LEU A 159 -0.89 -7.23 6.93
N SER A 160 -2.15 -7.49 6.58
CA SER A 160 -3.14 -6.43 6.32
C SER A 160 -3.42 -5.61 7.60
N LEU A 161 -3.53 -6.29 8.75
CA LEU A 161 -3.64 -5.67 10.07
C LEU A 161 -2.42 -4.81 10.39
N LEU A 162 -1.20 -5.33 10.24
CA LEU A 162 0.02 -4.54 10.46
C LEU A 162 0.03 -3.31 9.57
N ASN A 163 -0.28 -3.46 8.28
CA ASN A 163 -0.36 -2.34 7.35
C ASN A 163 -1.40 -1.29 7.78
N ALA A 164 -2.55 -1.70 8.32
CA ALA A 164 -3.58 -0.79 8.83
C ALA A 164 -3.12 -0.05 10.09
N VAL A 165 -2.53 -0.77 11.06
CA VAL A 165 -1.98 -0.21 12.30
C VAL A 165 -0.86 0.78 11.98
N SER A 166 0.11 0.40 11.14
CA SER A 166 1.19 1.29 10.71
C SER A 166 0.65 2.52 9.96
N LYS A 167 -0.46 2.40 9.20
CA LYS A 167 -1.10 3.56 8.53
C LYS A 167 -1.68 4.53 9.55
N GLU A 168 -2.37 3.99 10.56
CA GLU A 168 -2.98 4.79 11.60
C GLU A 168 -1.91 5.56 12.39
N ILE A 169 -0.79 4.90 12.71
CA ILE A 169 0.32 5.50 13.46
C ILE A 169 1.07 6.56 12.61
N THR A 170 1.44 6.23 11.37
CA THR A 170 2.16 7.16 10.46
C THR A 170 1.33 8.36 10.01
N SER A 171 0.00 8.30 10.17
CA SER A 171 -0.88 9.46 9.90
C SER A 171 -0.79 10.56 10.96
N MET A 172 -0.21 10.28 12.14
CA MET A 172 -0.12 11.24 13.24
C MET A 172 0.99 12.26 12.99
N LYS A 173 0.60 13.49 12.64
CA LYS A 173 1.54 14.59 12.32
C LYS A 173 2.02 15.39 13.53
N SER A 174 1.47 15.16 14.73
CA SER A 174 1.85 15.88 15.95
C SER A 174 3.24 15.48 16.48
N PRO A 175 3.86 16.26 17.38
CA PRO A 175 5.12 15.87 18.04
C PRO A 175 5.01 14.53 18.78
N LEU A 176 3.91 14.32 19.51
CA LEU A 176 3.59 13.03 20.12
C LEU A 176 3.51 11.93 19.04
N GLY A 177 2.81 12.19 17.94
CA GLY A 177 2.75 11.27 16.80
C GLY A 177 4.12 10.91 16.25
N THR A 178 5.04 11.87 16.18
CA THR A 178 6.41 11.64 15.74
C THR A 178 7.15 10.71 16.70
N GLN A 179 7.07 10.94 18.01
CA GLN A 179 7.67 10.05 19.01
C GLN A 179 7.09 8.62 18.94
N LEU A 180 5.78 8.49 18.79
CA LEU A 180 5.11 7.19 18.66
C LEU A 180 5.58 6.43 17.42
N ASN A 181 5.69 7.12 16.28
CA ASN A 181 6.21 6.54 15.05
C ASN A 181 7.69 6.14 15.16
N THR A 182 8.52 6.93 15.84
CA THR A 182 9.93 6.57 16.06
C THR A 182 10.05 5.27 16.87
N LYS A 183 9.23 5.11 17.93
CA LYS A 183 9.20 3.86 18.71
C LYS A 183 8.69 2.68 17.87
N ALA A 184 7.61 2.87 17.13
CA ALA A 184 7.07 1.85 16.23
C ALA A 184 8.09 1.45 15.15
N LEU A 185 8.83 2.41 14.59
CA LEU A 185 9.91 2.16 13.62
C LEU A 185 11.01 1.28 14.22
N ALA A 186 11.45 1.56 15.44
CA ALA A 186 12.49 0.79 16.12
C ALA A 186 12.09 -0.68 16.34
N GLU A 187 10.81 -0.95 16.61
CA GLU A 187 10.27 -2.31 16.76
C GLU A 187 10.03 -3.00 15.41
N LEU A 188 9.50 -2.26 14.42
CA LEU A 188 9.08 -2.84 13.14
C LEU A 188 10.23 -3.03 12.15
N TYR A 189 11.26 -2.19 12.18
CA TYR A 189 12.36 -2.27 11.22
C TYR A 189 13.10 -3.61 11.27
N PRO A 190 13.57 -4.10 12.44
CA PRO A 190 14.27 -5.39 12.51
C PRO A 190 13.43 -6.54 11.97
N PHE A 191 12.14 -6.59 12.36
CA PHE A 191 11.21 -7.59 11.87
C PHE A 191 11.00 -7.53 10.34
N LEU A 192 10.71 -6.34 9.79
CA LEU A 192 10.44 -6.18 8.36
C LEU A 192 11.68 -6.41 7.49
N SER A 193 12.86 -6.01 7.98
CA SER A 193 14.14 -6.24 7.29
C SER A 193 14.48 -7.73 7.14
N GLN A 194 13.91 -8.61 7.97
CA GLN A 194 14.07 -10.07 7.85
C GLN A 194 12.91 -10.70 7.07
N LEU A 195 11.67 -10.34 7.38
CA LEU A 195 10.48 -10.92 6.75
C LEU A 195 10.41 -10.62 5.25
N VAL A 196 10.65 -9.38 4.84
CA VAL A 196 10.42 -8.97 3.45
C VAL A 196 11.34 -9.70 2.47
N PRO A 197 12.66 -9.82 2.71
CA PRO A 197 13.54 -10.66 1.89
C PRO A 197 13.06 -12.12 1.81
N GLN A 198 12.58 -12.72 2.91
CA GLN A 198 12.05 -14.09 2.89
C GLN A 198 10.81 -14.21 1.99
N THR A 199 9.86 -13.28 2.10
CA THR A 199 8.67 -13.27 1.21
C THR A 199 9.04 -13.02 -0.25
N SER A 200 10.09 -12.23 -0.52
CA SER A 200 10.57 -11.94 -1.87
C SER A 200 11.27 -13.16 -2.48
N SER A 201 12.11 -13.84 -1.69
CA SER A 201 12.76 -15.10 -2.06
C SER A 201 11.74 -16.22 -2.34
N GLN A 202 10.69 -16.32 -1.51
CA GLN A 202 9.60 -17.26 -1.77
C GLN A 202 8.96 -17.03 -3.14
N VAL A 203 8.62 -15.79 -3.49
CA VAL A 203 8.09 -15.46 -4.82
C VAL A 203 9.09 -15.81 -5.92
N GLN A 204 10.37 -15.49 -5.75
CA GLN A 204 11.42 -15.84 -6.72
C GLN A 204 11.52 -17.35 -6.96
N ASN A 205 11.33 -18.16 -5.93
CA ASN A 205 11.40 -19.62 -6.03
C ASN A 205 10.17 -20.23 -6.71
N VAL A 206 8.98 -19.67 -6.45
CA VAL A 206 7.72 -20.27 -6.94
C VAL A 206 7.22 -19.68 -8.25
N LEU A 207 7.50 -18.41 -8.56
CA LEU A 207 6.92 -17.72 -9.71
C LEU A 207 7.67 -18.05 -11.01
N ASN A 208 7.00 -18.79 -11.89
CA ASN A 208 7.45 -19.04 -13.25
C ASN A 208 6.24 -19.36 -14.14
N VAL A 209 6.44 -19.49 -15.46
CA VAL A 209 5.35 -19.67 -16.44
C VAL A 209 4.50 -20.92 -16.17
N SER A 210 5.04 -21.98 -15.57
CA SER A 210 4.24 -23.19 -15.27
C SER A 210 3.40 -23.06 -14.00
N THR A 211 3.74 -22.13 -13.10
CA THR A 211 3.08 -21.98 -11.80
C THR A 211 2.11 -20.80 -11.73
N ILE A 212 2.05 -19.94 -12.74
CA ILE A 212 1.13 -18.76 -12.77
C ILE A 212 -0.35 -19.13 -12.66
N ASN A 213 -0.71 -20.36 -13.02
CA ASN A 213 -2.09 -20.85 -12.95
C ASN A 213 -2.47 -21.37 -11.54
N ASN A 214 -1.54 -21.37 -10.58
CA ASN A 214 -1.77 -21.87 -9.23
C ASN A 214 -2.21 -20.73 -8.28
N ALA A 215 -3.33 -20.93 -7.57
CA ALA A 215 -3.83 -20.00 -6.55
C ALA A 215 -2.80 -19.70 -5.45
N ILE A 216 -1.96 -20.67 -5.11
CA ILE A 216 -0.90 -20.54 -4.09
C ILE A 216 0.19 -19.57 -4.57
N THR A 217 0.54 -19.59 -5.85
CA THR A 217 1.48 -18.62 -6.44
C THR A 217 0.91 -17.21 -6.34
N ALA A 218 -0.36 -17.01 -6.70
CA ALA A 218 -1.02 -15.72 -6.55
C ALA A 218 -1.04 -15.24 -5.09
N HIS A 219 -1.26 -16.16 -4.14
CA HIS A 219 -1.21 -15.88 -2.71
C HIS A 219 0.18 -15.41 -2.25
N ASP A 220 1.25 -16.13 -2.63
CA ASP A 220 2.62 -15.78 -2.22
C ASP A 220 3.04 -14.39 -2.77
N ILE A 221 2.62 -14.06 -3.99
CA ILE A 221 2.82 -12.72 -4.57
C ILE A 221 2.07 -11.67 -3.74
N GLU A 222 0.82 -11.92 -3.33
CA GLU A 222 0.06 -10.97 -2.50
C GLU A 222 0.67 -10.79 -1.10
N VAL A 223 1.17 -11.86 -0.47
CA VAL A 223 1.89 -11.80 0.81
C VAL A 223 3.16 -10.96 0.68
N CYS A 224 3.96 -11.20 -0.37
CA CYS A 224 5.13 -10.38 -0.68
C CYS A 224 4.75 -8.91 -0.92
N ARG A 225 3.68 -8.64 -1.66
CA ARG A 225 3.20 -7.27 -1.87
C ARG A 225 2.79 -6.58 -0.56
N LEU A 226 2.10 -7.29 0.33
CA LEU A 226 1.67 -6.75 1.62
C LEU A 226 2.83 -6.50 2.58
N SER A 227 3.83 -7.39 2.60
CA SER A 227 5.05 -7.22 3.41
C SER A 227 5.83 -5.98 2.97
N TRP A 228 6.03 -5.79 1.67
CA TRP A 228 6.63 -4.57 1.10
C TRP A 228 5.81 -3.32 1.41
N LYS A 229 4.47 -3.39 1.37
CA LYS A 229 3.62 -2.25 1.77
C LYS A 229 3.81 -1.83 3.23
N CYS A 230 4.06 -2.78 4.13
CA CYS A 230 4.38 -2.48 5.53
C CYS A 230 5.73 -1.77 5.62
N TRP A 231 6.76 -2.31 4.96
CA TRP A 231 8.11 -1.73 4.99
C TRP A 231 8.18 -0.35 4.36
N PHE A 232 7.57 -0.15 3.19
CA PHE A 232 7.45 1.16 2.55
C PHE A 232 6.83 2.21 3.46
N ARG A 233 5.78 1.84 4.19
CA ARG A 233 5.06 2.79 5.03
C ARG A 233 5.93 3.35 6.14
N VAL A 234 6.68 2.47 6.79
CA VAL A 234 7.57 2.82 7.90
C VAL A 234 8.80 3.57 7.40
N MET A 235 9.43 3.10 6.31
CA MET A 235 10.65 3.71 5.77
C MET A 235 10.41 5.05 5.07
N ILE A 236 9.31 5.22 4.33
CA ILE A 236 8.96 6.51 3.72
C ILE A 236 8.62 7.53 4.80
N TRP A 237 7.93 7.13 5.87
CA TRP A 237 7.70 8.01 7.00
C TRP A 237 9.03 8.47 7.63
N ALA A 238 9.94 7.53 7.91
CA ALA A 238 11.27 7.85 8.43
C ALA A 238 12.01 8.83 7.50
N TRP A 239 12.02 8.53 6.20
CA TRP A 239 12.63 9.39 5.17
C TRP A 239 12.12 10.84 5.21
N SER A 240 10.81 11.00 5.38
CA SER A 240 10.13 12.30 5.40
C SER A 240 10.44 13.14 6.64
N LYS A 241 10.83 12.51 7.75
CA LYS A 241 11.01 13.17 9.05
C LYS A 241 12.46 13.41 9.40
N THR A 242 13.34 12.47 9.08
CA THR A 242 14.74 12.54 9.47
C THR A 242 15.54 13.33 8.44
N ARG A 243 16.10 14.46 8.89
CA ARG A 243 16.98 15.33 8.07
C ARG A 243 18.46 14.99 8.24
N LYS A 244 18.84 14.51 9.42
CA LYS A 244 20.19 14.03 9.76
C LYS A 244 20.03 12.65 10.37
N TRP A 245 20.71 11.67 9.80
CA TRP A 245 20.63 10.28 10.19
C TRP A 245 21.81 9.92 11.08
N THR A 246 21.59 9.02 12.04
CA THR A 246 22.74 8.32 12.64
C THR A 246 23.33 7.33 11.63
N PRO A 247 24.59 6.89 11.79
CA PRO A 247 25.19 5.89 10.90
C PRO A 247 24.35 4.62 10.77
N GLU A 248 23.73 4.17 11.87
CA GLU A 248 22.86 2.98 11.88
C GLU A 248 21.57 3.21 11.09
N GLU A 249 20.94 4.38 11.24
CA GLU A 249 19.74 4.70 10.48
C GLU A 249 20.05 4.89 8.99
N GLU A 250 21.19 5.49 8.65
CA GLU A 250 21.66 5.64 7.28
C GLU A 250 21.89 4.27 6.62
N GLN A 251 22.56 3.36 7.34
CA GLN A 251 22.76 1.99 6.88
C GLN A 251 21.42 1.26 6.68
N ALA A 252 20.48 1.40 7.63
CA ALA A 252 19.15 0.82 7.52
C ALA A 252 18.39 1.33 6.29
N LEU A 253 18.51 2.62 6.03
CA LEU A 253 17.90 3.28 4.89
C LEU A 253 18.51 2.80 3.56
N TRP A 254 19.83 2.65 3.51
CA TRP A 254 20.52 2.12 2.34
C TRP A 254 20.15 0.66 2.08
N THR A 255 20.13 -0.19 3.11
CA THR A 255 19.68 -1.59 2.98
C THR A 255 18.27 -1.66 2.40
N PHE A 256 17.36 -0.84 2.92
CA PHE A 256 15.99 -0.74 2.39
C PHE A 256 15.97 -0.27 0.92
N PHE A 257 16.69 0.81 0.58
CA PHE A 257 16.69 1.37 -0.76
C PHE A 257 17.28 0.41 -1.80
N SER A 258 18.39 -0.25 -1.46
CA SER A 258 19.05 -1.26 -2.28
C SER A 258 18.14 -2.46 -2.50
N ALA A 259 17.54 -3.01 -1.43
CA ALA A 259 16.59 -4.11 -1.53
C ALA A 259 15.37 -3.75 -2.39
N ALA A 260 14.82 -2.54 -2.21
CA ALA A 260 13.69 -2.07 -2.98
C ALA A 260 14.03 -1.91 -4.47
N SER A 261 15.23 -1.41 -4.78
CA SER A 261 15.69 -1.22 -6.16
C SER A 261 15.86 -2.57 -6.86
N SER A 262 16.58 -3.50 -6.24
CA SER A 262 16.75 -4.87 -6.74
C SER A 262 15.42 -5.59 -6.96
N GLN A 263 14.50 -5.48 -6.01
CA GLN A 263 13.17 -6.09 -6.14
C GLN A 263 12.35 -5.48 -7.30
N LEU A 264 12.44 -4.16 -7.53
CA LEU A 264 11.77 -3.53 -8.65
C LEU A 264 12.28 -4.08 -9.99
N HIS A 265 13.59 -4.26 -10.14
CA HIS A 265 14.17 -4.89 -11.35
C HIS A 265 13.61 -6.30 -11.59
N LEU A 266 13.52 -7.12 -10.54
CA LEU A 266 12.92 -8.46 -10.63
C LEU A 266 11.44 -8.39 -11.03
N LEU A 267 10.67 -7.48 -10.41
CA LEU A 267 9.25 -7.31 -10.72
C LEU A 267 8.99 -6.92 -12.17
N TRP A 268 9.87 -6.13 -12.80
CA TRP A 268 9.79 -5.85 -14.23
C TRP A 268 9.91 -7.12 -15.06
N GLY A 269 10.93 -7.93 -14.78
CA GLY A 269 11.15 -9.21 -15.49
C GLY A 269 9.99 -10.18 -15.30
N TYR A 270 9.55 -10.39 -14.04
CA TYR A 270 8.42 -11.25 -13.74
C TYR A 270 7.16 -10.82 -14.48
N ARG A 271 6.84 -9.52 -14.43
CA ARG A 271 5.67 -8.99 -15.12
C ARG A 271 5.74 -9.22 -16.63
N SER A 272 6.86 -8.88 -17.27
CA SER A 272 7.04 -9.07 -18.71
C SER A 272 6.83 -10.54 -19.11
N ASN A 273 7.41 -11.48 -18.36
CA ASN A 273 7.26 -12.91 -18.63
C ASN A 273 5.80 -13.37 -18.49
N VAL A 274 5.08 -12.92 -17.46
CA VAL A 274 3.67 -13.30 -17.24
C VAL A 274 2.75 -12.69 -18.30
N VAL A 275 2.96 -11.42 -18.68
CA VAL A 275 2.20 -10.77 -19.77
C VAL A 275 2.37 -11.55 -21.08
N GLN A 276 3.60 -11.91 -21.44
CA GLN A 276 3.88 -12.66 -22.66
C GLN A 276 3.24 -14.06 -22.64
N ALA A 277 3.31 -14.77 -21.53
CA ALA A 277 2.67 -16.09 -21.37
C ALA A 277 1.15 -16.02 -21.51
N ILE A 278 0.52 -14.98 -20.94
CA ILE A 278 -0.93 -14.73 -21.05
C ILE A 278 -1.31 -14.37 -22.49
N ALA A 279 -0.56 -13.48 -23.14
CA ALA A 279 -0.83 -13.05 -24.51
C ALA A 279 -0.71 -14.20 -25.54
N ALA A 280 0.10 -15.22 -25.24
CA ALA A 280 0.23 -16.42 -26.07
C ALA A 280 -0.95 -17.40 -25.92
N THR A 281 -1.92 -17.14 -25.05
CA THR A 281 -3.02 -18.05 -24.72
C THR A 281 -4.38 -17.42 -25.05
N SER A 282 -5.23 -18.10 -25.83
CA SER A 282 -6.55 -17.55 -26.25
C SER A 282 -7.55 -17.37 -25.10
N ASN A 283 -7.46 -18.19 -24.04
CA ASN A 283 -8.31 -18.09 -22.85
C ASN A 283 -7.45 -18.19 -21.58
N PRO A 284 -6.95 -17.07 -21.04
CA PRO A 284 -6.01 -17.09 -19.93
C PRO A 284 -6.68 -17.52 -18.61
N ASN A 285 -5.94 -18.30 -17.83
CA ASN A 285 -6.41 -18.78 -16.53
C ASN A 285 -6.68 -17.60 -15.57
N PRO A 286 -7.77 -17.63 -14.77
CA PRO A 286 -8.07 -16.57 -13.80
C PRO A 286 -6.94 -16.30 -12.78
N HIS A 287 -6.22 -17.32 -12.34
CA HIS A 287 -5.08 -17.15 -11.42
C HIS A 287 -3.86 -16.53 -12.10
N ALA A 288 -3.65 -16.77 -13.40
CA ALA A 288 -2.60 -16.09 -14.15
C ALA A 288 -2.90 -14.59 -14.28
N LEU A 289 -4.16 -14.24 -14.60
CA LEU A 289 -4.62 -12.85 -14.60
C LEU A 289 -4.48 -12.21 -13.21
N GLN A 290 -4.83 -12.94 -12.15
CA GLN A 290 -4.66 -12.49 -10.77
C GLN A 290 -3.18 -12.24 -10.43
N CYS A 291 -2.27 -13.14 -10.78
CA CYS A 291 -0.83 -12.96 -10.62
C CYS A 291 -0.36 -11.67 -11.31
N LEU A 292 -0.74 -11.47 -12.57
CA LEU A 292 -0.37 -10.29 -13.33
C LEU A 292 -0.93 -8.99 -12.73
N GLU A 293 -2.18 -9.01 -12.25
CA GLU A 293 -2.81 -7.86 -11.62
C GLU A 293 -2.07 -7.48 -10.32
N ILE A 294 -1.73 -8.46 -9.48
CA ILE A 294 -0.99 -8.24 -8.23
C ILE A 294 0.42 -7.73 -8.51
N LEU A 295 1.15 -8.34 -9.47
CA LEU A 295 2.49 -7.90 -9.90
C LEU A 295 2.44 -6.45 -10.40
N THR A 296 1.47 -6.12 -11.25
CA THR A 296 1.29 -4.74 -11.75
C THR A 296 1.02 -3.76 -10.62
N LYS A 297 0.15 -4.12 -9.66
CA LYS A 297 -0.11 -3.30 -8.45
C LYS A 297 1.15 -3.15 -7.60
N GLN A 298 1.98 -4.18 -7.49
CA GLN A 298 3.23 -4.15 -6.74
C GLN A 298 4.27 -3.25 -7.43
N THR A 299 4.53 -3.43 -8.71
CA THR A 299 5.45 -2.59 -9.49
C THR A 299 5.06 -1.10 -9.41
N LYS A 300 3.76 -0.79 -9.51
CA LYS A 300 3.23 0.57 -9.30
C LYS A 300 3.49 1.09 -7.88
N ALA A 301 3.44 0.23 -6.87
CA ALA A 301 3.70 0.64 -5.49
C ALA A 301 5.18 1.01 -5.27
N PHE A 302 6.11 0.28 -5.90
CA PHE A 302 7.55 0.61 -5.86
C PHE A 302 7.85 1.94 -6.55
N GLY A 303 7.34 2.15 -7.76
CA GLY A 303 7.43 3.45 -8.45
C GLY A 303 6.90 4.59 -7.59
N LYS A 304 5.72 4.42 -6.98
CA LYS A 304 5.15 5.39 -6.02
C LYS A 304 6.03 5.60 -4.78
N ALA A 305 6.68 4.57 -4.26
CA ALA A 305 7.54 4.67 -3.09
C ALA A 305 8.78 5.53 -3.40
N PHE A 306 9.48 5.24 -4.49
CA PHE A 306 10.63 6.03 -4.93
C PHE A 306 10.23 7.46 -5.27
N ARG A 307 9.10 7.64 -5.97
CA ARG A 307 8.54 8.96 -6.26
C ARG A 307 8.29 9.77 -4.98
N ARG A 308 7.71 9.16 -3.95
CA ARG A 308 7.51 9.84 -2.65
C ARG A 308 8.82 10.21 -1.98
N MET A 309 9.83 9.34 -2.01
CA MET A 309 11.14 9.66 -1.48
C MET A 309 11.76 10.87 -2.21
N GLN A 310 11.71 10.86 -3.54
CA GLN A 310 12.15 11.98 -4.38
C GLN A 310 11.41 13.28 -4.05
N GLN A 311 10.07 13.26 -3.99
CA GLN A 311 9.24 14.43 -3.66
C GLN A 311 9.54 15.01 -2.28
N HIS A 312 9.92 14.18 -1.30
CA HIS A 312 10.31 14.67 0.01
C HIS A 312 11.65 15.43 -0.02
N SER A 313 12.61 14.98 -0.82
CA SER A 313 13.86 15.69 -1.05
C SER A 313 14.60 15.12 -2.25
N ILE A 314 14.54 15.82 -3.38
CA ILE A 314 15.18 15.40 -4.64
C ILE A 314 16.70 15.34 -4.44
N SER A 315 17.28 16.35 -3.78
CA SER A 315 18.72 16.44 -3.52
C SER A 315 19.26 15.33 -2.63
N ARG A 316 18.49 14.86 -1.64
CA ARG A 316 18.87 13.68 -0.84
C ARG A 316 18.67 12.38 -1.62
N PHE A 317 17.59 12.29 -2.40
CA PHE A 317 17.25 11.11 -3.16
C PHE A 317 18.35 10.74 -4.16
N VAL A 318 18.82 11.69 -4.97
CA VAL A 318 19.88 11.44 -5.98
C VAL A 318 21.24 11.10 -5.38
N LYS A 319 21.45 11.39 -4.09
CA LYS A 319 22.68 11.04 -3.36
C LYS A 319 22.66 9.63 -2.76
N LEU A 320 21.51 8.93 -2.80
CA LEU A 320 21.43 7.56 -2.30
C LEU A 320 22.28 6.62 -3.18
N PRO A 321 23.05 5.70 -2.58
CA PRO A 321 23.83 4.72 -3.35
C PRO A 321 22.93 3.91 -4.30
N GLY A 322 23.32 3.86 -5.57
CA GLY A 322 22.55 3.17 -6.61
C GLY A 322 21.37 3.96 -7.20
N CYS A 323 21.09 5.17 -6.72
CA CYS A 323 19.96 5.98 -7.23
C CYS A 323 20.10 6.32 -8.72
N ASN A 324 21.32 6.62 -9.20
CA ASN A 324 21.52 6.94 -10.61
C ASN A 324 21.15 5.77 -11.52
N ALA A 325 21.59 4.56 -11.17
CA ALA A 325 21.24 3.33 -11.90
C ALA A 325 19.72 3.07 -11.87
N LEU A 326 19.07 3.28 -10.71
CA LEU A 326 17.62 3.18 -10.58
C LEU A 326 16.90 4.16 -11.52
N VAL A 327 17.29 5.44 -11.50
CA VAL A 327 16.67 6.49 -12.32
C VAL A 327 16.87 6.21 -13.82
N LEU A 328 18.07 5.78 -14.24
CA LEU A 328 18.33 5.39 -15.62
C LEU A 328 17.53 4.15 -16.04
N SER A 329 17.28 3.21 -15.12
CA SER A 329 16.42 2.07 -15.41
C SER A 329 14.95 2.46 -15.65
N PHE A 330 14.45 3.46 -14.90
CA PHE A 330 13.14 4.05 -15.17
C PHE A 330 13.12 4.74 -16.53
N TRP A 331 14.17 5.49 -16.88
CA TRP A 331 14.30 6.07 -18.21
C TRP A 331 14.29 5.00 -19.31
N GLY A 332 15.00 3.88 -19.13
CA GLY A 332 14.93 2.74 -20.06
C GLY A 332 13.51 2.25 -20.29
N LYS A 333 12.66 2.19 -19.25
CA LYS A 333 11.24 1.83 -19.40
C LYS A 333 10.41 2.87 -20.14
N VAL A 334 10.77 4.15 -20.05
CA VAL A 334 10.18 5.20 -20.89
C VAL A 334 10.55 5.00 -22.35
N VAL A 335 11.83 4.74 -22.63
CA VAL A 335 12.33 4.52 -24.00
C VAL A 335 11.71 3.28 -24.64
N GLU A 336 11.59 2.17 -23.89
CA GLU A 336 10.89 0.97 -24.36
C GLU A 336 9.44 1.29 -24.76
N ALA A 337 8.71 2.00 -23.89
CA ALA A 337 7.31 2.38 -24.17
C ALA A 337 7.18 3.37 -25.33
N ALA A 338 8.13 4.30 -25.49
CA ALA A 338 8.14 5.29 -26.58
C ALA A 338 8.28 4.65 -27.97
N ASN A 339 8.97 3.51 -28.02
CA ASN A 339 9.22 2.77 -29.26
C ASN A 339 8.23 1.61 -29.47
N ALA A 340 7.33 1.36 -28.52
CA ALA A 340 6.30 0.33 -28.64
C ALA A 340 5.12 0.81 -29.49
N ALA A 341 4.37 -0.14 -30.05
CA ALA A 341 3.11 0.16 -30.72
C ALA A 341 2.08 0.73 -29.71
N PRO A 342 1.19 1.67 -30.11
CA PRO A 342 0.28 2.35 -29.19
C PRO A 342 -0.64 1.43 -28.37
N ASP A 343 -1.04 0.30 -28.94
CA ASP A 343 -1.88 -0.73 -28.30
C ASP A 343 -1.17 -1.48 -27.16
N LEU A 344 0.17 -1.44 -27.13
CA LEU A 344 0.98 -2.02 -26.05
C LEU A 344 1.16 -1.06 -24.86
N VAL A 345 0.67 0.18 -24.98
CA VAL A 345 0.82 1.27 -24.02
C VAL A 345 -0.57 1.79 -23.58
N THR A 346 -1.22 1.06 -22.68
CA THR A 346 -2.58 1.38 -22.17
C THR A 346 -2.61 1.39 -20.63
N ASP A 347 -3.71 1.82 -19.99
CA ASP A 347 -3.84 1.74 -18.51
C ASP A 347 -4.24 0.33 -18.02
N GLU A 348 -4.45 -0.61 -18.94
CA GLU A 348 -4.75 -2.01 -18.63
C GLU A 348 -3.60 -2.68 -17.88
N PHE A 349 -3.94 -3.50 -16.89
CA PHE A 349 -2.92 -4.27 -16.17
C PHE A 349 -2.32 -5.40 -17.03
N THR A 350 -2.95 -5.73 -18.15
CA THR A 350 -2.48 -6.66 -19.17
C THR A 350 -1.51 -6.03 -20.19
N SER A 351 -1.44 -4.69 -20.27
CA SER A 351 -0.58 -3.96 -21.20
C SER A 351 0.90 -4.29 -20.98
N ILE A 352 1.73 -4.39 -22.03
CA ILE A 352 3.18 -4.57 -21.84
C ILE A 352 3.78 -3.37 -21.09
N HIS A 353 3.36 -2.15 -21.45
CA HIS A 353 3.80 -0.91 -20.83
C HIS A 353 2.62 -0.13 -20.21
N PRO A 354 2.19 -0.44 -18.97
CA PRO A 354 1.09 0.29 -18.35
C PRO A 354 1.37 1.79 -18.27
N VAL A 355 0.48 2.63 -18.80
CA VAL A 355 0.68 4.09 -18.92
C VAL A 355 1.12 4.72 -17.60
N ARG A 356 0.44 4.41 -16.49
CA ARG A 356 0.79 4.97 -15.16
C ARG A 356 2.19 4.59 -14.67
N LEU A 357 2.73 3.46 -15.11
CA LEU A 357 4.11 3.08 -14.81
C LEU A 357 5.10 3.88 -15.64
N VAL A 358 4.81 4.09 -16.93
CA VAL A 358 5.63 4.92 -17.81
C VAL A 358 5.65 6.38 -17.32
N VAL A 359 4.49 6.93 -16.96
CA VAL A 359 4.38 8.30 -16.41
C VAL A 359 5.17 8.45 -15.10
N GLN A 360 5.09 7.48 -14.18
CA GLN A 360 5.90 7.49 -12.95
C GLN A 360 7.40 7.40 -13.25
N SER A 361 7.78 6.61 -14.26
CA SER A 361 9.16 6.46 -14.68
C SER A 361 9.70 7.79 -15.23
N MET A 362 8.94 8.46 -16.10
CA MET A 362 9.25 9.79 -16.61
C MET A 362 9.39 10.82 -15.49
N ALA A 363 8.47 10.81 -14.52
CA ALA A 363 8.50 11.68 -13.36
C ALA A 363 9.83 11.61 -12.60
N ILE A 364 10.23 10.38 -12.28
CA ILE A 364 11.41 10.10 -11.49
C ILE A 364 12.65 10.53 -12.25
N PHE A 365 12.69 10.27 -13.56
CA PHE A 365 13.78 10.72 -14.42
C PHE A 365 13.87 12.24 -14.49
N LYS A 366 12.79 12.91 -14.93
CA LYS A 366 12.75 14.36 -15.16
C LYS A 366 13.18 15.15 -13.93
N GLU A 367 12.65 14.84 -12.75
CA GLU A 367 13.00 15.59 -11.55
C GLU A 367 14.42 15.33 -11.04
N SER A 368 15.00 14.16 -11.34
CA SER A 368 16.39 13.88 -11.01
C SER A 368 17.35 14.63 -11.94
N LEU A 369 17.02 14.79 -13.23
CA LEU A 369 17.84 15.52 -14.21
C LEU A 369 18.18 16.95 -13.75
N ALA A 370 17.24 17.65 -13.13
CA ALA A 370 17.45 19.00 -12.63
C ALA A 370 18.56 19.07 -11.57
N GLN A 371 18.79 17.98 -10.81
CA GLN A 371 19.89 17.91 -9.84
C GLN A 371 21.24 17.57 -10.48
N TRP A 372 21.22 16.88 -11.62
CA TRP A 372 22.43 16.46 -12.32
C TRP A 372 22.93 17.50 -13.33
N SER A 373 22.09 18.48 -13.66
CA SER A 373 22.47 19.60 -14.51
C SER A 373 23.59 20.43 -13.86
N PRO A 374 24.64 20.82 -14.61
CA PRO A 374 25.72 21.64 -14.07
C PRO A 374 25.19 22.93 -13.42
N LYS A 375 25.59 23.20 -12.17
CA LYS A 375 25.23 24.45 -11.48
C LYS A 375 26.43 25.39 -11.47
N LYS A 376 26.21 26.68 -11.77
CA LYS A 376 27.24 27.72 -11.59
C LYS A 376 27.39 28.02 -10.09
N ALA A 377 28.52 27.68 -9.51
CA ALA A 377 28.93 28.10 -8.17
C ALA A 377 30.17 29.01 -8.30
N GLY A 378 29.97 30.32 -8.39
CA GLY A 378 31.07 31.25 -8.65
C GLY A 378 31.66 31.09 -10.07
N SER A 379 32.98 30.92 -10.16
CA SER A 379 33.72 30.72 -11.43
C SER A 379 33.90 29.25 -11.82
N VAL A 380 33.44 28.30 -11.00
CA VAL A 380 33.59 26.85 -11.22
C VAL A 380 32.21 26.23 -11.43
N MET A 381 32.11 25.29 -12.37
CA MET A 381 30.90 24.47 -12.52
C MET A 381 30.96 23.33 -11.50
N GLU A 382 30.01 23.31 -10.56
CA GLU A 382 29.82 22.14 -9.69
C GLU A 382 28.82 21.19 -10.35
N ILE A 383 29.23 19.94 -10.50
CA ILE A 383 28.41 18.86 -11.03
C ILE A 383 28.16 17.89 -9.86
N ASP A 384 26.92 17.87 -9.34
CA ASP A 384 26.50 16.96 -8.26
C ASP A 384 26.35 15.50 -8.75
N ALA A 385 26.31 15.28 -10.07
CA ALA A 385 26.23 13.96 -10.70
C ALA A 385 27.61 13.46 -11.15
N PRO A 386 27.87 12.14 -11.11
CA PRO A 386 29.01 11.60 -11.85
C PRO A 386 28.87 12.01 -13.32
N ILE A 387 29.94 12.58 -13.90
CA ILE A 387 29.99 13.02 -15.32
C ILE A 387 29.54 11.90 -16.27
N GLU A 388 29.69 10.64 -15.86
CA GLU A 388 29.26 9.43 -16.56
C GLU A 388 27.73 9.31 -16.74
N VAL A 389 26.91 9.95 -15.90
CA VAL A 389 25.43 9.81 -15.94
C VAL A 389 24.79 10.64 -17.07
N LEU A 390 25.39 11.78 -17.43
CA LEU A 390 24.89 12.68 -18.47
C LEU A 390 25.94 12.85 -19.59
N SER A 391 26.40 11.74 -20.15
CA SER A 391 27.28 11.78 -21.32
C SER A 391 26.60 12.51 -22.48
N ARG A 392 27.40 13.08 -23.39
CA ARG A 392 26.88 13.79 -24.57
C ARG A 392 26.00 12.87 -25.40
N GLU A 393 26.39 11.62 -25.53
CA GLU A 393 25.70 10.57 -26.27
C GLU A 393 24.31 10.35 -25.65
N PHE A 394 24.25 10.17 -24.32
CA PHE A 394 22.99 9.98 -23.59
C PHE A 394 22.05 11.17 -23.76
N VAL A 395 22.55 12.40 -23.56
CA VAL A 395 21.72 13.61 -23.67
C VAL A 395 21.17 13.77 -25.10
N THR A 396 22.00 13.50 -26.11
CA THR A 396 21.60 13.58 -27.52
C THR A 396 20.49 12.57 -27.83
N GLU A 397 20.65 11.33 -27.38
CA GLU A 397 19.63 10.28 -27.55
C GLU A 397 18.33 10.63 -26.82
N ALA A 398 18.43 11.07 -25.55
CA ALA A 398 17.25 11.42 -24.76
C ALA A 398 16.45 12.57 -25.39
N VAL A 399 17.12 13.63 -25.84
CA VAL A 399 16.46 14.75 -26.53
C VAL A 399 15.83 14.30 -27.85
N SER A 400 16.52 13.46 -28.62
CA SER A 400 15.98 12.90 -29.87
C SER A 400 14.67 12.15 -29.63
N ILE A 401 14.62 11.28 -28.61
CA ILE A 401 13.41 10.52 -28.26
C ILE A 401 12.27 11.45 -27.82
N LEU A 402 12.56 12.43 -26.96
CA LEU A 402 11.54 13.39 -26.49
C LEU A 402 10.92 14.16 -27.67
N VAL A 403 11.76 14.70 -28.56
CA VAL A 403 11.32 15.52 -29.70
C VAL A 403 10.59 14.70 -30.76
N THR A 404 11.01 13.46 -31.01
CA THR A 404 10.46 12.65 -32.11
C THR A 404 9.30 11.76 -31.71
N ARG A 405 9.19 11.35 -30.44
CA ARG A 405 8.18 10.37 -29.98
C ARG A 405 7.14 10.93 -29.04
N PHE A 406 7.49 11.92 -28.22
CA PHE A 406 6.59 12.36 -27.15
C PHE A 406 6.01 13.77 -27.34
N ILE A 407 6.75 14.70 -27.94
CA ILE A 407 6.28 16.06 -28.22
C ILE A 407 5.21 16.12 -29.32
N PRO A 408 5.28 15.32 -30.42
CA PRO A 408 4.27 15.39 -31.48
C PRO A 408 2.87 14.99 -31.00
N LEU A 409 1.84 15.69 -31.50
CA LEU A 409 0.43 15.30 -31.32
C LEU A 409 0.18 13.94 -31.97
N LYS A 410 -0.51 13.03 -31.29
CA LYS A 410 -0.93 11.76 -31.89
C LYS A 410 -2.11 12.01 -32.83
N PRO A 411 -2.34 11.13 -33.83
CA PRO A 411 -3.51 11.23 -34.71
C PRO A 411 -4.84 11.35 -33.95
N ALA A 412 -5.02 10.59 -32.86
CA ALA A 412 -6.22 10.68 -32.02
C ALA A 412 -6.36 12.05 -31.31
N ASP A 413 -5.24 12.71 -30.97
CA ASP A 413 -5.27 14.05 -30.39
C ASP A 413 -5.67 15.08 -31.46
N LEU A 414 -5.20 14.89 -32.70
CA LEU A 414 -5.59 15.71 -33.85
C LEU A 414 -7.06 15.52 -34.22
N GLU A 415 -7.60 14.30 -34.14
CA GLU A 415 -9.02 14.01 -34.34
C GLU A 415 -9.87 14.68 -33.27
N ARG A 416 -9.52 14.54 -31.98
CA ARG A 416 -10.22 15.25 -30.89
C ARG A 416 -10.18 16.76 -31.05
N TRP A 417 -9.03 17.29 -31.46
CA TRP A 417 -8.88 18.72 -31.73
C TRP A 417 -9.74 19.17 -32.93
N GLN A 418 -9.88 18.32 -33.96
CA GLN A 418 -10.75 18.58 -35.10
C GLN A 418 -12.24 18.51 -34.73
N ASP A 419 -12.62 17.56 -33.88
CA ASP A 419 -14.01 17.30 -33.49
C ASP A 419 -14.56 18.37 -32.54
N ASP A 420 -13.80 18.74 -31.49
CA ASP A 420 -14.18 19.78 -30.54
C ASP A 420 -12.93 20.54 -30.02
N PRO A 421 -12.53 21.65 -30.68
CA PRO A 421 -11.34 22.38 -30.29
C PRO A 421 -11.48 23.11 -28.95
N GLU A 422 -12.70 23.49 -28.54
CA GLU A 422 -12.93 24.16 -27.25
C GLU A 422 -12.86 23.15 -26.10
N GLU A 423 -13.43 21.95 -26.26
CA GLU A 423 -13.27 20.86 -25.29
C GLU A 423 -11.82 20.37 -25.22
N PHE A 424 -11.13 20.24 -26.36
CA PHE A 424 -9.71 19.88 -26.40
C PHE A 424 -8.86 20.85 -25.58
N LEU A 425 -9.02 22.17 -25.80
CA LEU A 425 -8.30 23.20 -25.04
C LEU A 425 -8.71 23.22 -23.56
N ASN A 426 -10.00 23.09 -23.24
CA ASN A 426 -10.46 23.01 -21.86
C ASN A 426 -9.95 21.75 -21.14
N THR A 427 -9.77 20.65 -21.87
CA THR A 427 -9.19 19.41 -21.35
C THR A 427 -7.70 19.59 -21.14
N ASP A 428 -6.96 20.21 -22.06
CA ASP A 428 -5.53 20.51 -21.92
C ASP A 428 -5.26 21.48 -20.74
N ASP A 429 -6.10 22.51 -20.58
CA ASP A 429 -6.04 23.45 -19.45
C ASP A 429 -6.39 22.79 -18.10
N LYS A 430 -7.36 21.86 -18.07
CA LYS A 430 -7.69 21.05 -16.87
C LYS A 430 -6.70 19.90 -16.63
N GLU A 431 -6.05 19.40 -17.67
CA GLU A 431 -4.98 18.40 -17.60
C GLU A 431 -3.69 18.98 -17.00
N SER A 432 -3.55 20.31 -16.95
CA SER A 432 -2.55 20.97 -16.09
C SER A 432 -2.67 20.57 -14.62
N GLU A 433 -3.87 20.16 -14.15
CA GLU A 433 -4.10 19.58 -12.83
C GLU A 433 -3.98 18.03 -12.80
N GLN A 434 -4.01 17.37 -13.97
CA GLN A 434 -3.97 15.91 -14.17
C GLN A 434 -2.66 15.39 -14.82
N TRP A 435 -1.57 16.15 -14.80
CA TRP A 435 -0.20 15.80 -15.24
C TRP A 435 0.34 14.43 -14.76
N GLU A 436 -0.37 13.74 -13.86
CA GLU A 436 -0.13 12.36 -13.43
C GLU A 436 -0.59 11.27 -14.42
N PHE A 437 -1.29 11.62 -15.52
CA PHE A 437 -1.90 10.64 -16.42
C PHE A 437 -1.41 10.70 -17.88
N ASP A 438 -0.85 11.83 -18.33
CA ASP A 438 -0.33 11.99 -19.69
C ASP A 438 1.21 12.20 -19.70
N ILE A 439 1.91 11.53 -20.62
CA ILE A 439 3.38 11.60 -20.73
C ILE A 439 3.82 12.87 -21.49
N ARG A 440 3.08 13.31 -22.50
CA ARG A 440 3.36 14.49 -23.33
C ARG A 440 3.20 15.77 -22.52
N VAL A 441 2.09 15.92 -21.79
CA VAL A 441 1.88 17.07 -20.87
C VAL A 441 3.02 17.16 -19.86
N ARG A 442 3.50 16.03 -19.34
CA ARG A 442 4.57 15.95 -18.34
C ARG A 442 5.98 16.25 -18.87
N ILE A 443 6.19 16.16 -20.17
CA ILE A 443 7.44 16.55 -20.83
C ILE A 443 7.45 18.05 -21.11
N ILE A 444 6.29 18.60 -21.52
CA ILE A 444 6.16 20.00 -21.97
C ILE A 444 6.08 20.97 -20.79
N MET A 445 5.27 20.67 -19.77
CA MET A 445 5.35 21.29 -18.43
C MET A 445 6.50 20.64 -17.68
#